data_AF-K1TRS9-F1
#
_entry.id   AF-K1TRS9-F1
#
_cell.length_a   1.000
_cell.length_b   1.000
_cell.length_c   1.000
_cell.angle_alpha   90.00
_cell.angle_beta   90.00
_cell.angle_gamma   90.00
#
_symmetry.space_group_name_H-M   'P 1'
#
loop_
_entity.id
_entity.type
_entity.pdbx_description
1 polymer ?
#
loop_
_entity_poly.entity_id
_entity_poly.type
_entity_poly.pdbx_seq_one_letter_code
_entity_poly.pdbx_strand_id
1 'polypeptide(L)'
;MIQDCKKKKIDLILTKSISRFARNTLDSIQYVRMLKAIGIAVIFEKENINTSTMNSEMILTVLSAFAQAESESISQNVARGKRMGFRQGKFPFPYGQILGYRKGLDGKPEVIPEEAEVIRMIFNSYLQGASLLT
;
A
#
# COMPACT_ATOMS: atom_id res chain seq x y z
N MET A 1 -7.45 -15.10 26.15
CA MET A 1 -7.50 -15.95 24.93
C MET A 1 -6.32 -16.91 24.83
N ILE A 2 -5.10 -16.51 24.40
CA ILE A 2 -3.98 -17.46 24.18
C ILE A 2 -3.60 -18.24 25.44
N GLN A 3 -3.60 -17.59 26.60
CA GLN A 3 -3.38 -18.29 27.88
C GLN A 3 -4.50 -19.30 28.20
N ASP A 4 -5.74 -19.02 27.84
CA ASP A 4 -6.89 -19.91 28.04
C ASP A 4 -6.82 -21.12 27.08
N CYS A 5 -6.35 -20.89 25.86
CA CYS A 5 -5.99 -21.94 24.90
C CYS A 5 -4.91 -22.87 25.49
N LYS A 6 -3.84 -22.32 26.07
CA LYS A 6 -2.79 -23.12 26.74
C LYS A 6 -3.32 -23.91 27.94
N LYS A 7 -4.34 -23.39 28.63
CA LYS A 7 -5.04 -24.07 29.74
C LYS A 7 -6.13 -25.04 29.27
N LYS A 8 -6.26 -25.28 27.95
CA LYS A 8 -7.31 -26.13 27.34
C LYS A 8 -8.73 -25.75 27.76
N LYS A 9 -8.99 -24.45 27.92
CA LYS A 9 -10.34 -23.91 28.14
C LYS A 9 -11.05 -23.54 26.83
N ILE A 10 -10.31 -23.56 25.72
CA ILE A 10 -10.76 -23.17 24.39
C ILE A 10 -10.24 -24.23 23.43
N ASP A 11 -11.13 -24.81 22.63
CA ASP A 11 -10.80 -25.87 21.67
C ASP A 11 -10.85 -25.38 20.21
N LEU A 12 -11.51 -24.23 19.98
CA LEU A 12 -11.69 -23.62 18.66
C LEU A 12 -11.70 -22.10 18.78
N ILE A 13 -11.05 -21.42 17.82
CA ILE A 13 -11.13 -19.98 17.63
C ILE A 13 -11.81 -19.70 16.30
N LEU A 14 -12.92 -18.96 16.32
CA LEU A 14 -13.58 -18.44 15.12
C LEU A 14 -13.34 -16.93 15.04
N THR A 15 -12.83 -16.47 13.90
CA THR A 15 -12.58 -15.05 13.67
C THR A 15 -13.02 -14.63 12.27
N LYS A 16 -13.48 -13.37 12.16
CA LYS A 16 -13.96 -12.83 10.89
C LYS A 16 -12.86 -12.78 9.84
N SER A 17 -11.66 -12.38 10.24
CA SER A 17 -10.53 -12.29 9.34
C SER A 17 -9.22 -12.51 10.06
N ILE A 18 -8.19 -12.77 9.27
CA ILE A 18 -6.80 -12.80 9.70
C ILE A 18 -6.41 -11.53 10.50
N SER A 19 -6.78 -10.35 10.01
CA SER A 19 -6.45 -9.07 10.65
C SER A 19 -7.10 -8.85 12.02
N ARG A 20 -8.12 -9.63 12.39
CA ARG A 20 -8.73 -9.61 13.73
C ARG A 20 -8.06 -10.58 14.70
N PHE A 21 -7.24 -11.50 14.20
CA PHE A 21 -6.56 -12.51 15.00
C PHE A 21 -5.24 -11.99 15.60
N ALA A 22 -4.40 -11.31 14.81
CA ALA A 22 -3.17 -10.71 15.32
C ALA A 22 -2.76 -9.44 14.58
N ARG A 23 -1.92 -8.63 15.24
CA ARG A 23 -1.52 -7.28 14.78
C ARG A 23 -0.42 -7.29 13.73
N ASN A 24 0.40 -8.33 13.70
CA ASN A 24 1.46 -8.48 12.72
C ASN A 24 1.49 -9.92 12.19
N THR A 25 2.09 -10.05 11.02
CA THR A 25 2.21 -11.31 10.29
C THR A 25 2.96 -12.36 11.11
N LEU A 26 4.07 -11.99 11.76
CA LEU A 26 4.92 -12.91 12.52
C LEU A 26 4.19 -13.58 13.70
N ASP A 27 3.53 -12.78 14.53
CA ASP A 27 2.76 -13.22 15.69
C ASP A 27 1.65 -14.16 15.26
N SER A 28 0.99 -13.85 14.16
CA SER A 28 -0.11 -14.67 13.67
C SER A 28 0.35 -16.07 13.25
N ILE A 29 1.50 -16.15 12.57
CA ILE A 29 2.10 -17.43 12.16
C ILE A 29 2.50 -18.24 13.38
N GLN A 30 3.17 -17.59 14.34
CA GLN A 30 3.60 -18.24 15.58
C GLN A 30 2.40 -18.77 16.36
N TYR A 31 1.36 -17.97 16.53
CA TYR A 31 0.17 -18.40 17.25
C TYR A 31 -0.61 -19.49 16.53
N VAL A 32 -0.79 -19.41 15.20
CA VAL A 32 -1.46 -20.48 14.44
C VAL A 32 -0.69 -21.79 14.56
N ARG A 33 0.64 -21.78 14.44
CA ARG A 33 1.47 -22.97 14.62
C ARG A 33 1.39 -23.53 16.04
N MET A 34 1.51 -22.66 17.04
CA MET A 34 1.45 -23.05 18.46
C MET A 34 0.07 -23.63 18.81
N LEU A 35 -1.02 -22.96 18.41
CA LEU A 35 -2.39 -23.40 18.66
C LEU A 35 -2.66 -24.76 18.01
N LYS A 36 -2.22 -24.94 16.77
CA LYS A 36 -2.32 -26.22 16.07
C LYS A 36 -1.54 -27.33 16.78
N ALA A 37 -0.33 -27.04 17.26
CA ALA A 37 0.50 -28.01 17.98
C ALA A 37 -0.15 -28.48 19.29
N ILE A 38 -1.01 -27.66 19.91
CA ILE A 38 -1.79 -28.02 21.10
C ILE A 38 -3.21 -28.50 20.78
N GLY A 39 -3.52 -28.72 19.49
CA GLY A 39 -4.79 -29.28 19.02
C GLY A 39 -5.94 -28.27 18.87
N ILE A 40 -5.65 -26.97 18.93
CA ILE A 40 -6.66 -25.91 18.80
C ILE A 40 -6.70 -25.40 17.37
N ALA A 41 -7.89 -25.42 16.79
CA ALA A 41 -8.13 -24.93 15.44
C ALA A 41 -8.51 -23.44 15.43
N VAL A 42 -8.18 -22.75 14.34
CA VAL A 42 -8.56 -21.37 14.05
C VAL A 42 -9.28 -21.36 12.71
N ILE A 43 -10.47 -20.78 12.66
CA ILE A 43 -11.26 -20.61 11.44
C ILE A 43 -11.31 -19.12 11.10
N PHE A 44 -10.84 -18.78 9.91
CA PHE A 44 -10.89 -17.44 9.34
C PHE A 44 -11.98 -17.38 8.29
N GLU A 45 -13.07 -16.68 8.59
CA GLU A 45 -14.28 -16.67 7.76
C GLU A 45 -14.06 -15.95 6.42
N LYS A 46 -13.44 -14.77 6.45
CA LYS A 46 -13.18 -13.96 5.24
C LYS A 46 -12.22 -14.64 4.28
N GLU A 47 -11.19 -15.29 4.81
CA GLU A 47 -10.18 -15.98 4.00
C GLU A 47 -10.58 -17.42 3.65
N ASN A 48 -11.69 -17.94 4.20
CA ASN A 48 -12.18 -19.31 4.05
C ASN A 48 -11.12 -20.37 4.42
N ILE A 49 -10.48 -20.17 5.58
CA ILE A 49 -9.38 -21.01 6.06
C ILE A 49 -9.77 -21.68 7.38
N ASN A 50 -9.55 -22.99 7.49
CA ASN A 50 -9.69 -23.74 8.73
C ASN A 50 -8.38 -24.45 9.07
N THR A 51 -7.75 -24.12 10.21
CA THR A 51 -6.45 -24.67 10.56
C THR A 51 -6.43 -26.14 10.99
N SER A 52 -7.58 -26.74 11.27
CA SER A 52 -7.68 -28.16 11.65
C SER A 52 -7.36 -29.11 10.48
N THR A 53 -7.74 -28.72 9.26
CA THR A 53 -7.54 -29.52 8.04
C THR A 53 -6.26 -29.16 7.30
N MET A 54 -5.47 -28.21 7.82
CA MET A 54 -4.30 -27.71 7.13
C MET A 54 -3.16 -28.72 7.10
N ASN A 55 -2.51 -28.81 5.95
CA ASN A 55 -1.17 -29.37 5.77
C ASN A 55 -0.14 -28.22 5.66
N SER A 56 1.15 -28.55 5.48
CA SER A 56 2.24 -27.57 5.45
C SER A 56 2.09 -26.51 4.33
N GLU A 57 1.51 -26.89 3.18
CA GLU A 57 1.21 -25.97 2.06
C GLU A 57 0.12 -24.96 2.41
N MET A 58 -0.86 -25.37 3.20
CA MET A 58 -1.92 -24.48 3.68
C MET A 58 -1.37 -23.43 4.66
N ILE A 59 -0.34 -23.75 5.45
CA ILE A 59 0.39 -22.75 6.27
C ILE A 59 1.07 -21.71 5.38
N LEU A 60 1.65 -22.11 4.24
CA LEU A 60 2.19 -21.19 3.23
C LEU A 60 1.10 -20.30 2.62
N THR A 61 -0.09 -20.83 2.40
CA THR A 61 -1.24 -20.05 1.89
C THR A 61 -1.63 -18.95 2.87
N VAL A 62 -1.69 -19.26 4.17
CA VAL A 62 -1.91 -18.27 5.23
C VAL A 62 -0.81 -17.22 5.26
N LEU A 63 0.46 -17.66 5.19
CA LEU A 63 1.62 -16.76 5.14
C LEU A 63 1.55 -15.78 3.96
N SER A 64 1.19 -16.27 2.77
CA SER A 64 1.01 -15.45 1.58
C SER A 64 -0.17 -14.49 1.73
N ALA A 65 -1.28 -14.93 2.32
CA ALA A 65 -2.42 -14.07 2.62
C ALA A 65 -2.05 -12.94 3.60
N PHE A 66 -1.20 -13.22 4.60
CA PHE A 66 -0.66 -12.20 5.49
C PHE A 66 0.19 -11.17 4.75
N ALA A 67 1.18 -11.63 3.98
CA ALA A 67 2.06 -10.76 3.21
C ALA A 67 1.26 -9.88 2.24
N GLN A 68 0.23 -10.45 1.60
CA GLN A 68 -0.67 -9.73 0.71
C GLN A 68 -1.46 -8.63 1.45
N ALA A 69 -2.10 -8.95 2.57
CA ALA A 69 -2.89 -7.98 3.33
C ALA A 69 -2.03 -6.82 3.87
N GLU A 70 -0.80 -7.11 4.29
CA GLU A 70 0.16 -6.11 4.74
C GLU A 70 0.61 -5.20 3.59
N SER A 71 0.94 -5.79 2.43
CA SER A 71 1.28 -5.05 1.21
C SER A 71 0.14 -4.12 0.75
N GLU A 72 -1.10 -4.61 0.76
CA GLU A 72 -2.29 -3.80 0.43
C GLU A 72 -2.48 -2.63 1.39
N SER A 73 -2.31 -2.87 2.69
CA SER A 73 -2.38 -1.83 3.72
C SER A 73 -1.33 -0.74 3.51
N ILE A 74 -0.07 -1.12 3.24
CA ILE A 74 1.02 -0.19 2.95
C ILE A 74 0.69 0.64 1.69
N SER A 75 0.27 -0.02 0.62
CA SER A 75 -0.12 0.64 -0.63
C SER A 75 -1.23 1.67 -0.43
N GLN A 76 -2.28 1.31 0.32
CA GLN A 76 -3.37 2.22 0.67
C GLN A 76 -2.89 3.42 1.48
N ASN A 77 -2.01 3.21 2.46
CA ASN A 77 -1.44 4.28 3.27
C ASN A 77 -0.59 5.24 2.44
N VAL A 78 0.23 4.72 1.52
CA VAL A 78 1.02 5.55 0.58
C VAL A 78 0.10 6.36 -0.34
N ALA A 79 -0.90 5.72 -0.94
CA ALA A 79 -1.87 6.40 -1.80
C ALA A 79 -2.64 7.50 -1.05
N ARG A 80 -3.06 7.21 0.18
CA ARG A 80 -3.69 8.18 1.06
C ARG A 80 -2.75 9.34 1.40
N GLY A 81 -1.50 9.05 1.74
CA GLY A 81 -0.45 10.04 1.99
C GLY A 81 -0.25 10.99 0.81
N LYS A 82 -0.13 10.44 -0.41
CA LYS A 82 -0.04 11.23 -1.65
C LYS A 82 -1.25 12.13 -1.86
N ARG A 83 -2.47 11.60 -1.69
CA ARG A 83 -3.71 12.38 -1.80
C ARG A 83 -3.78 13.52 -0.77
N MET A 84 -3.36 13.27 0.47
CA MET A 84 -3.28 14.31 1.49
C MET A 84 -2.24 15.38 1.15
N GLY A 85 -1.09 14.98 0.60
CA GLY A 85 -0.08 15.91 0.08
C GLY A 85 -0.66 16.84 -0.99
N PHE A 86 -1.35 16.27 -1.99
CA PHE A 86 -1.99 17.05 -3.05
C PHE A 86 -3.02 18.04 -2.51
N ARG A 87 -3.83 17.64 -1.52
CA ARG A 87 -4.78 18.55 -0.84
C ARG A 87 -4.10 19.72 -0.12
N GLN A 88 -2.86 19.54 0.31
CA GLN A 88 -2.04 20.58 0.94
C GLN A 88 -1.17 21.36 -0.07
N GLY A 89 -1.37 21.17 -1.38
CA GLY A 89 -0.55 21.80 -2.42
C GLY A 89 0.86 21.22 -2.54
N LYS A 90 1.15 20.09 -1.90
CA LYS A 90 2.43 19.38 -1.99
C LYS A 90 2.32 18.29 -3.06
N PHE A 91 2.97 18.50 -4.19
CA PHE A 91 3.01 17.52 -5.28
C PHE A 91 4.43 17.42 -5.86
N PRO A 92 4.82 16.23 -6.36
CA PRO A 92 6.10 16.09 -7.02
C PRO A 92 6.04 16.80 -8.38
N PHE A 93 6.82 17.86 -8.54
CA PHE A 93 6.98 18.54 -9.82
C PHE A 93 8.20 17.96 -10.54
N PRO A 94 8.07 17.40 -11.76
CA PRO A 94 9.15 16.74 -12.47
C PRO A 94 10.04 17.76 -13.20
N TYR A 95 10.84 18.51 -12.44
CA TYR A 95 11.68 19.60 -12.97
C TYR A 95 12.64 19.19 -14.10
N GLY A 96 13.07 17.92 -14.15
CA GLY A 96 13.95 17.42 -15.22
C GLY A 96 13.23 17.05 -16.53
N GLN A 97 11.91 17.11 -16.58
CA GLN A 97 11.10 16.69 -17.75
C GLN A 97 10.22 17.81 -18.31
N ILE A 98 10.09 18.93 -17.61
CA ILE A 98 9.23 20.05 -18.00
C ILE A 98 10.11 21.27 -18.29
N LEU A 99 9.99 21.80 -19.50
CA LEU A 99 10.57 23.08 -19.90
C LEU A 99 9.80 24.24 -19.25
N GLY A 100 10.50 25.30 -18.87
CA GLY A 100 9.96 26.56 -18.35
C GLY A 100 10.03 26.71 -16.84
N TYR A 101 10.43 25.67 -16.09
CA TYR A 101 10.41 25.67 -14.63
C TYR A 101 11.65 25.03 -14.02
N ARG A 102 12.19 25.68 -12.99
CA ARG A 102 13.20 25.12 -12.06
C ARG A 102 12.64 24.98 -10.66
N LYS A 103 13.35 24.24 -9.81
CA LYS A 103 13.05 24.17 -8.38
C LYS A 103 13.54 25.44 -7.68
N GLY A 104 12.62 26.25 -7.18
CA GLY A 104 12.92 27.44 -6.40
C GLY A 104 13.48 27.12 -5.01
N LEU A 105 13.97 28.15 -4.31
CA LEU A 105 14.55 28.03 -2.96
C LEU A 105 13.54 27.51 -1.91
N ASP A 106 12.25 27.80 -2.09
CA ASP A 106 11.15 27.30 -1.26
C ASP A 106 10.67 25.89 -1.66
N GLY A 107 11.33 25.28 -2.65
CA GLY A 107 11.01 23.98 -3.22
C GLY A 107 9.83 23.97 -4.20
N LYS A 108 9.20 25.12 -4.47
CA LYS A 108 8.11 25.26 -5.43
C LYS A 108 8.63 25.57 -6.84
N PRO A 109 7.78 25.42 -7.88
CA PRO A 109 8.17 25.74 -9.23
C PRO A 109 8.41 27.24 -9.41
N GLU A 110 9.61 27.57 -9.90
CA GLU A 110 10.01 28.92 -10.27
C GLU A 110 10.19 28.96 -11.79
N VAL A 111 9.62 29.98 -12.44
CA VAL A 111 9.68 30.12 -13.90
C VAL A 111 11.10 30.49 -14.31
N ILE A 112 11.63 29.82 -15.34
CA ILE A 112 12.86 30.21 -16.02
C ILE A 112 12.48 31.21 -17.13
N PRO A 113 12.84 32.50 -17.02
CA PRO A 113 12.36 33.53 -17.94
C PRO A 113 12.70 33.24 -19.40
N GLU A 114 13.91 32.75 -19.67
CA GLU A 114 14.44 32.47 -21.00
C GLU A 114 13.64 31.35 -21.69
N GLU A 115 13.35 30.27 -20.96
CA GLU A 115 12.54 29.16 -21.48
C GLU A 115 11.06 29.55 -21.62
N ALA A 116 10.56 30.42 -20.74
CA ALA A 116 9.20 30.93 -20.83
C ALA A 116 8.97 31.78 -22.09
N GLU A 117 9.99 32.49 -22.57
CA GLU A 117 9.91 33.21 -23.85
C GLU A 117 9.72 32.25 -25.02
N VAL A 118 10.46 31.14 -25.05
CA VAL A 118 10.32 30.10 -26.09
C VAL A 118 8.91 29.51 -26.06
N ILE A 119 8.38 29.19 -24.87
CA ILE A 119 7.02 28.66 -24.72
C ILE A 119 5.97 29.66 -25.22
N ARG A 120 6.08 30.93 -24.85
CA ARG A 120 5.16 31.99 -25.31
C ARG A 120 5.25 32.19 -26.82
N MET A 121 6.46 32.17 -27.38
CA MET A 121 6.69 32.26 -28.82
C MET A 121 5.98 31.12 -29.54
N ILE A 122 6.20 29.87 -29.14
CA ILE A 122 5.57 28.68 -29.75
C ILE A 122 4.03 28.82 -29.71
N PHE A 123 3.48 29.21 -28.57
CA PHE A 123 2.04 29.39 -28.41
C PHE A 123 1.48 30.50 -29.32
N ASN A 124 2.15 31.65 -29.38
CA ASN A 124 1.74 32.77 -30.23
C ASN A 124 1.84 32.43 -31.72
N SER A 125 2.90 31.74 -32.16
CA SER A 125 3.04 31.29 -33.54
C SER A 125 1.91 30.35 -33.95
N TYR A 126 1.53 29.41 -33.06
CA TYR A 126 0.39 28.54 -33.31
C TYR A 126 -0.92 29.32 -33.46
N LEU A 127 -1.18 30.29 -32.57
CA LEU A 127 -2.37 31.16 -32.67
C LEU A 127 -2.40 32.01 -33.94
N GLN A 128 -1.23 32.35 -34.50
CA GLN A 128 -1.11 33.06 -35.77
C GLN A 128 -1.23 32.14 -37.00
N GLY A 129 -1.52 30.85 -36.80
CA GLY A 129 -1.75 29.88 -37.86
C GLY A 129 -0.48 29.17 -38.34
N ALA A 130 0.66 29.32 -37.64
CA ALA A 130 1.84 28.52 -37.94
C ALA A 130 1.60 27.06 -37.51
N SER A 131 1.92 26.12 -38.39
CA SER A 131 1.92 24.68 -38.10
C SER A 131 3.32 24.12 -38.26
N LEU A 132 3.55 22.92 -37.71
CA LEU A 132 4.74 22.16 -38.07
C LEU A 132 4.67 21.85 -39.58
N LEU A 133 5.77 22.12 -40.27
CA LEU A 133 5.98 21.62 -41.63
C LEU A 133 6.47 20.18 -41.49
N THR A 134 5.55 19.23 -41.62
CA THR A 134 5.84 17.80 -41.71
C THR A 134 6.06 17.38 -43.15
#